data_AF-A0A1G6QAL0-F1
#
_entry.id   AF-A0A1G6QAL0-F1
#
_cell.length_a   1.000
_cell.length_b   1.000
_cell.length_c   1.000
_cell.angle_alpha   90.00
_cell.angle_beta   90.00
_cell.angle_gamma   90.00
#
_symmetry.space_group_name_H-M   'P 1'
#
loop_
_entity.id
_entity.type
_entity.pdbx_description
1 polymer ?
#
loop_
_entity_poly.entity_id
_entity_poly.type
_entity_poly.pdbx_seq_one_letter_code
_entity_poly.pdbx_strand_id
1 'polypeptide(L)'
;MSDAVWALTLCLAAVAALLVLRRRTPIAFWWLVGFPIVALRVLATYRATMDACGLTVPASAVRRATARLVGREAAPVPPHRSLPRPTGSGLVMKLRMATGQAPEDFFASADRLRHAWAAHAVHIRPTRPGWLELRLIGWDVLADVRRPRRKPDGGGLLSLPLALRDDGRWHVRDFRTVPHELILGATQSGKSVYLRNLLCGLARQPVVLVGIDCKWGVELAPFAPRLSALADTPDRANALLDALLDEMEARFRLIGMTSVLGADAVLTSDGGDCRTAIVRCRSWSSWTRWPNSSSRRTGTTRSAGMPWSPSSSA
;
A
#
# COMPACT_ATOMS: atom_id res chain seq x y z
N MET A 1 42.58 -16.59 34.72
CA MET A 1 42.78 -15.94 33.40
C MET A 1 42.11 -16.70 32.26
N SER A 2 42.09 -18.05 32.28
CA SER A 2 41.38 -18.91 31.32
C SER A 2 39.89 -18.58 31.16
N ASP A 3 39.17 -18.38 32.26
CA ASP A 3 37.71 -18.28 32.22
C ASP A 3 37.21 -16.96 31.63
N ALA A 4 37.96 -15.87 31.88
CA ALA A 4 37.71 -14.57 31.27
C ALA A 4 37.99 -14.58 29.76
N VAL A 5 39.04 -15.29 29.33
CA VAL A 5 39.37 -15.46 27.91
C VAL A 5 38.30 -16.31 27.21
N TRP A 6 37.82 -17.39 27.84
CA TRP A 6 36.71 -18.20 27.32
C TRP A 6 35.38 -17.43 27.25
N ALA A 7 35.07 -16.63 28.26
CA ALA A 7 33.89 -15.76 28.23
C ALA A 7 33.97 -14.72 27.11
N LEU A 8 35.15 -14.10 26.91
CA LEU A 8 35.39 -13.14 25.83
C LEU A 8 35.28 -13.78 24.45
N THR A 9 35.86 -14.96 24.23
CA THR A 9 35.78 -15.67 22.94
C THR A 9 34.36 -16.14 22.61
N LEU A 10 33.62 -16.65 23.60
CA LEU A 10 32.21 -17.01 23.44
C LEU A 10 31.34 -15.78 23.12
N CYS A 11 31.56 -14.64 23.80
CA CYS A 11 30.88 -13.38 23.49
C CYS A 11 31.19 -12.89 22.07
N LEU A 12 32.46 -12.92 21.65
CA LEU A 12 32.87 -12.53 20.30
C LEU A 12 32.25 -13.44 19.23
N ALA A 13 32.26 -14.75 19.46
CA ALA A 13 31.62 -15.72 18.58
C ALA A 13 30.10 -15.51 18.50
N ALA A 14 29.43 -15.22 19.62
CA ALA A 14 28.01 -14.90 19.65
C ALA A 14 27.69 -13.60 18.89
N VAL A 15 28.50 -12.55 19.06
CA VAL A 15 28.35 -11.28 18.32
C VAL A 15 28.58 -11.49 16.82
N ALA A 16 29.61 -12.25 16.43
CA ALA A 16 29.88 -12.59 15.04
C ALA A 16 28.72 -13.41 14.44
N ALA A 17 28.20 -14.40 15.16
CA ALA A 17 27.04 -15.19 14.75
C ALA A 17 25.79 -14.31 14.57
N LEU A 18 25.54 -13.36 15.49
CA LEU A 18 24.45 -12.39 15.39
C LEU A 18 24.59 -11.46 14.18
N LEU A 19 25.81 -10.99 13.89
CA LEU A 19 26.09 -10.16 12.71
C LEU A 19 25.88 -10.93 11.41
N VAL A 20 26.34 -12.18 11.34
CA VAL A 20 26.11 -13.06 10.19
C VAL A 20 24.62 -13.36 10.02
N LEU A 21 23.90 -13.64 11.11
CA LEU A 21 22.45 -13.89 11.09
C LEU A 21 21.69 -12.65 10.63
N ARG A 22 22.08 -11.46 11.10
CA ARG A 22 21.51 -10.18 10.66
C ARG A 22 21.72 -9.93 9.17
N ARG A 23 22.87 -10.33 8.62
CA ARG A 23 23.20 -10.16 7.19
C ARG A 23 22.52 -11.20 6.29
N ARG A 24 22.54 -12.48 6.67
CA ARG A 24 22.05 -13.58 5.82
C ARG A 24 20.53 -13.77 5.92
N THR A 25 19.97 -13.64 7.12
CA THR A 25 18.56 -13.90 7.39
C THR A 25 18.00 -12.79 8.29
N PRO A 26 17.83 -11.56 7.74
CA PRO A 26 17.38 -10.41 8.53
C PRO A 26 16.02 -10.63 9.19
N ILE A 27 15.14 -11.40 8.54
CA ILE A 27 13.83 -11.78 9.09
C ILE A 27 14.00 -12.64 10.36
N ALA A 28 14.85 -13.67 10.32
CA ALA A 28 15.07 -14.54 11.48
C ALA A 28 15.71 -13.79 12.66
N PHE A 29 16.71 -12.94 12.36
CA PHE A 29 17.31 -12.04 13.35
C PHE A 29 16.26 -11.11 14.00
N TRP A 30 15.37 -10.54 13.19
CA TRP A 30 14.29 -9.71 13.70
C TRP A 30 13.37 -10.48 14.66
N TRP A 31 12.93 -11.68 14.30
CA TRP A 31 12.05 -12.49 15.15
C TRP A 31 12.72 -12.94 16.46
N LEU A 32 14.00 -13.33 16.40
CA LEU A 32 14.71 -13.90 17.55
C LEU A 32 15.24 -12.84 18.53
N VAL A 33 15.71 -11.70 18.01
CA VAL A 33 16.47 -10.71 18.80
C VAL A 33 15.87 -9.32 18.70
N GLY A 34 15.58 -8.86 17.48
CA GLY A 34 15.10 -7.50 17.24
C GLY A 34 13.77 -7.21 17.94
N PHE A 35 12.76 -8.05 17.68
CA PHE A 35 11.44 -7.92 18.27
C PHE A 35 11.44 -7.96 19.80
N PRO A 36 12.01 -8.97 20.49
CA PRO A 36 11.94 -9.02 21.95
C PRO A 36 12.63 -7.83 22.61
N ILE A 37 13.77 -7.36 22.08
CA ILE A 37 14.45 -6.16 22.60
C ILE A 37 13.57 -4.92 22.46
N VAL A 38 12.99 -4.69 21.27
CA VAL A 38 12.14 -3.52 21.04
C VAL A 38 10.85 -3.61 21.85
N ALA A 39 10.22 -4.79 21.91
CA ALA A 39 9.02 -4.99 22.69
C ALA A 39 9.28 -4.77 24.18
N LEU A 40 10.36 -5.32 24.74
CA LEU A 40 10.75 -5.12 26.12
C LEU A 40 11.02 -3.63 26.41
N ARG A 41 11.77 -2.95 25.53
CA ARG A 41 12.01 -1.51 25.65
C ARG A 41 10.70 -0.74 25.70
N VAL A 42 9.81 -0.95 24.75
CA VAL A 42 8.53 -0.25 24.70
C VAL A 42 7.69 -0.55 25.94
N LEU A 43 7.65 -1.81 26.40
CA LEU A 43 6.89 -2.18 27.60
C LEU A 43 7.46 -1.57 28.88
N ALA A 44 8.79 -1.53 29.02
CA ALA A 44 9.49 -0.99 30.17
C ALA A 44 9.43 0.54 30.23
N THR A 45 9.56 1.23 29.09
CA THR A 45 9.55 2.71 29.03
C THR A 45 8.17 3.29 28.80
N TYR A 46 7.14 2.47 28.55
CA TYR A 46 5.80 2.92 28.12
C TYR A 46 5.26 4.09 28.95
N ARG A 47 5.21 3.93 30.28
CA ARG A 47 4.64 4.97 31.16
C ARG A 47 5.44 6.27 31.07
N ALA A 48 6.77 6.18 31.16
CA ALA A 48 7.65 7.35 31.11
C ALA A 48 7.55 8.06 29.74
N THR A 49 7.47 7.30 28.65
CA THR A 49 7.28 7.84 27.30
C THR A 49 5.93 8.53 27.14
N MET A 50 4.84 7.93 27.62
CA MET A 50 3.52 8.56 27.56
C MET A 50 3.49 9.86 28.36
N ASP A 51 4.14 9.88 29.52
CA ASP A 51 4.20 11.06 30.39
C ASP A 51 5.02 12.19 29.76
N ALA A 52 6.21 11.87 29.24
CA ALA A 52 7.04 12.82 28.51
C ALA A 52 6.37 13.37 27.24
N CYS A 53 5.45 12.62 26.63
CA CYS A 53 4.68 13.06 25.48
C CYS A 53 3.39 13.82 25.87
N GLY A 54 3.07 13.96 27.16
CA GLY A 54 1.81 14.57 27.61
C GLY A 54 0.57 13.73 27.27
N LEU A 55 0.74 12.43 27.01
CA LEU A 55 -0.33 11.50 26.65
C LEU A 55 -0.91 10.79 27.87
N THR A 56 -0.64 11.27 29.08
CA THR A 56 -1.18 10.74 30.33
C THR A 56 -2.38 11.57 30.78
N VAL A 57 -3.39 10.91 31.35
CA VAL A 57 -4.58 11.58 31.90
C VAL A 57 -4.45 11.66 33.42
N PRO A 58 -4.89 12.76 34.06
CA PRO A 58 -4.92 12.85 35.52
C PRO A 58 -5.67 11.65 36.11
N ALA A 59 -5.10 11.04 37.15
CA ALA A 59 -5.73 9.92 37.84
C ALA A 59 -7.13 10.30 38.33
N SER A 60 -8.06 9.34 38.37
CA SER A 60 -9.44 9.58 38.84
C SER A 60 -9.47 10.19 40.25
N ALA A 61 -10.54 10.93 40.57
CA ALA A 61 -10.67 11.61 41.86
C ALA A 61 -10.46 10.66 43.05
N VAL A 62 -10.97 9.42 42.94
CA VAL A 62 -10.77 8.35 43.93
C VAL A 62 -9.29 8.00 44.10
N ARG A 63 -8.55 7.77 43.00
CA ARG A 63 -7.09 7.48 43.07
C ARG A 63 -6.28 8.65 43.62
N ARG A 64 -6.69 9.89 43.34
CA ARG A 64 -6.07 11.08 43.95
C ARG A 64 -6.33 11.14 45.44
N ALA A 65 -7.56 10.86 45.88
CA ALA A 65 -7.91 10.84 47.30
C ALA A 65 -7.16 9.74 48.07
N THR A 66 -7.10 8.51 47.53
CA THR A 66 -6.35 7.42 48.16
C THR A 66 -4.84 7.67 48.18
N ALA A 67 -4.28 8.27 47.14
CA ALA A 67 -2.85 8.60 47.13
C ALA A 67 -2.53 9.67 48.19
N ARG A 68 -3.37 10.69 48.32
CA ARG A 68 -3.25 11.73 49.36
C ARG A 68 -3.33 11.16 50.77
N LEU A 69 -4.20 10.17 51.00
CA LEU A 69 -4.29 9.45 52.29
C LEU A 69 -2.98 8.73 52.67
N VAL A 70 -2.17 8.33 51.68
CA VAL A 70 -0.87 7.66 51.87
C VAL A 70 0.30 8.66 51.71
N GLY A 71 0.02 9.98 51.69
CA GLY A 71 1.04 11.03 51.55
C GLY A 71 1.76 11.04 50.20
N ARG A 72 1.15 10.47 49.15
CA ARG A 72 1.72 10.42 47.78
C ARG A 72 0.84 11.15 46.79
N GLU A 73 1.45 11.74 45.76
CA GLU A 73 0.70 12.25 44.62
C GLU A 73 0.32 11.11 43.67
N ALA A 74 -0.91 11.17 43.13
CA ALA A 74 -1.37 10.15 42.22
C ALA A 74 -0.71 10.31 40.85
N ALA A 75 0.19 9.38 40.52
CA ALA A 75 0.84 9.35 39.22
C ALA A 75 -0.20 9.34 38.07
N PRO A 76 0.02 10.14 37.02
CA PRO A 76 -0.89 10.22 35.90
C PRO A 76 -0.96 8.87 35.17
N VAL A 77 -2.14 8.56 34.61
CA VAL A 77 -2.46 7.23 34.09
C VAL A 77 -2.24 7.22 32.58
N PRO A 78 -1.33 6.38 32.05
CA PRO A 78 -1.15 6.26 30.61
C PRO A 78 -2.32 5.47 30.00
N PRO A 79 -2.59 5.65 28.69
CA PRO A 79 -3.62 4.91 27.98
C PRO A 79 -3.38 3.40 28.06
N HIS A 80 -4.46 2.62 28.03
CA HIS A 80 -4.34 1.16 28.07
C HIS A 80 -3.79 0.66 26.74
N ARG A 81 -2.75 -0.19 26.80
CA ARG A 81 -2.14 -0.81 25.62
C ARG A 81 -2.42 -2.31 25.56
N SER A 82 -2.50 -2.86 24.36
CA SER A 82 -2.39 -4.30 24.13
C SER A 82 -0.93 -4.76 24.17
N LEU A 83 -0.72 -6.08 24.25
CA LEU A 83 0.60 -6.65 24.02
C LEU A 83 1.11 -6.29 22.60
N PRO A 84 2.41 -5.92 22.46
CA PRO A 84 3.03 -5.71 21.16
C PRO A 84 3.00 -6.98 20.33
N ARG A 85 2.55 -6.89 19.08
CA ARG A 85 2.59 -7.98 18.11
C ARG A 85 3.70 -7.73 17.10
N PRO A 86 4.54 -8.73 16.82
CA PRO A 86 5.60 -8.61 15.82
C PRO A 86 5.01 -8.46 14.42
N THR A 87 5.67 -7.65 13.60
CA THR A 87 5.41 -7.52 12.16
C THR A 87 6.73 -7.68 11.40
N GLY A 88 6.69 -7.86 10.08
CA GLY A 88 7.91 -8.02 9.28
C GLY A 88 8.85 -6.82 9.29
N SER A 89 8.36 -5.61 9.59
CA SER A 89 9.11 -4.34 9.58
C SER A 89 9.25 -3.67 10.95
N GLY A 90 8.75 -4.29 12.02
CA GLY A 90 8.61 -3.63 13.32
C GLY A 90 7.57 -4.29 14.20
N LEU A 91 6.80 -3.51 14.95
CA LEU A 91 5.74 -4.03 15.81
C LEU A 91 4.45 -3.21 15.72
N VAL A 92 3.35 -3.81 16.14
CA VAL A 92 2.05 -3.14 16.22
C VAL A 92 1.41 -3.40 17.58
N MET A 93 0.75 -2.38 18.13
CA MET A 93 -0.08 -2.52 19.33
C MET A 93 -1.34 -1.67 19.20
N LYS A 94 -2.38 -2.05 19.94
CA LYS A 94 -3.61 -1.28 20.06
C LYS A 94 -3.54 -0.46 21.33
N LEU A 95 -3.96 0.80 21.24
CA LEU A 95 -4.10 1.70 22.36
C LEU A 95 -5.58 2.04 22.52
N ARG A 96 -6.05 2.02 23.76
CA ARG A 96 -7.36 2.55 24.14
C ARG A 96 -7.14 3.94 24.73
N MET A 97 -7.68 4.94 24.06
CA MET A 97 -7.63 6.33 24.51
C MET A 97 -8.38 6.48 25.83
N ALA A 98 -7.87 7.33 26.71
CA ALA A 98 -8.57 7.70 27.92
C ALA A 98 -9.60 8.81 27.61
N THR A 99 -10.57 8.99 28.51
CA THR A 99 -11.60 10.02 28.37
C THR A 99 -10.96 11.41 28.25
N GLY A 100 -11.39 12.20 27.27
CA GLY A 100 -10.87 13.54 27.01
C GLY A 100 -9.64 13.60 26.10
N GLN A 101 -9.05 12.46 25.71
CA GLN A 101 -7.99 12.42 24.72
C GLN A 101 -8.56 12.35 23.30
N ALA A 102 -7.93 13.05 22.38
CA ALA A 102 -8.28 13.05 20.98
C ALA A 102 -7.20 12.34 20.14
N PRO A 103 -7.55 11.70 19.01
CA PRO A 103 -6.55 11.10 18.10
C PRO A 103 -5.44 12.08 17.67
N GLU A 104 -5.77 13.36 17.59
CA GLU A 104 -4.89 14.45 17.20
C GLU A 104 -3.71 14.61 18.16
N ASP A 105 -3.93 14.42 19.47
CA ASP A 105 -2.87 14.49 20.49
C ASP A 105 -1.78 13.44 20.24
N PHE A 106 -2.21 12.26 19.79
CA PHE A 106 -1.31 11.16 19.46
C PHE A 106 -0.56 11.44 18.15
N PHE A 107 -1.24 11.97 17.13
CA PHE A 107 -0.59 12.35 15.87
C PHE A 107 0.49 13.42 16.10
N ALA A 108 0.19 14.45 16.90
CA ALA A 108 1.14 15.49 17.26
C ALA A 108 2.36 14.96 18.03
N SER A 109 2.18 13.88 18.79
CA SER A 109 3.24 13.25 19.57
C SER A 109 4.00 12.14 18.83
N ALA A 110 3.63 11.79 17.60
CA ALA A 110 4.18 10.65 16.87
C ALA A 110 5.71 10.71 16.72
N ASP A 111 6.26 11.90 16.47
CA ASP A 111 7.70 12.09 16.32
C ASP A 111 8.46 11.93 17.66
N ARG A 112 7.88 12.42 18.76
CA ARG A 112 8.43 12.20 20.11
C ARG A 112 8.44 10.72 20.47
N LEU A 113 7.37 9.99 20.14
CA LEU A 113 7.29 8.53 20.33
C LEU A 113 8.35 7.79 19.51
N ARG A 114 8.57 8.22 18.26
CA ARG A 114 9.62 7.68 17.38
C ARG A 114 11.00 7.80 18.03
N HIS A 115 11.35 8.98 18.52
CA HIS A 115 12.63 9.21 19.20
C HIS A 115 12.74 8.43 20.51
N ALA A 116 11.70 8.45 21.35
CA ALA A 116 11.72 7.80 22.66
C ALA A 116 11.91 6.27 22.58
N TRP A 117 11.38 5.63 21.54
CA TRP A 117 11.54 4.18 21.34
C TRP A 117 12.67 3.80 20.39
N ALA A 118 13.40 4.78 19.85
CA ALA A 118 14.41 4.61 18.82
C ALA A 118 13.88 3.80 17.61
N ALA A 119 12.66 4.13 17.18
CA ALA A 119 12.05 3.58 15.98
C ALA A 119 12.43 4.43 14.76
N HIS A 120 12.44 3.83 13.57
CA HIS A 120 12.61 4.57 12.31
C HIS A 120 11.39 5.44 12.01
N ALA A 121 10.18 4.91 12.21
CA ALA A 121 8.93 5.65 12.06
C ALA A 121 7.85 5.14 13.04
N VAL A 122 6.90 6.00 13.39
CA VAL A 122 5.72 5.65 14.18
C VAL A 122 4.49 6.10 13.41
N HIS A 123 3.64 5.14 13.05
CA HIS A 123 2.36 5.40 12.41
C HIS A 123 1.23 5.12 13.37
N ILE A 124 0.30 6.06 13.46
CA ILE A 124 -0.86 5.97 14.33
C ILE A 124 -2.08 6.02 13.43
N ARG A 125 -3.02 5.11 13.63
CA ARG A 125 -4.25 5.03 12.84
C ARG A 125 -5.45 4.81 13.75
N PRO A 126 -6.53 5.60 13.62
CA PRO A 126 -7.77 5.32 14.33
C PRO A 126 -8.39 4.05 13.75
N THR A 127 -8.86 3.16 14.62
CA THR A 127 -9.50 1.91 14.21
C THR A 127 -10.99 1.93 14.48
N ARG A 128 -11.38 2.32 15.69
CA ARG A 128 -12.75 2.44 16.16
C ARG A 128 -12.81 3.62 17.13
N PRO A 129 -13.99 4.15 17.45
CA PRO A 129 -14.11 5.17 18.50
C PRO A 129 -13.39 4.72 19.79
N GLY A 130 -12.48 5.56 20.29
CA GLY A 130 -11.67 5.26 21.49
C GLY A 130 -10.47 4.31 21.28
N TRP A 131 -10.24 3.79 20.07
CA TRP A 131 -9.17 2.84 19.78
C TRP A 131 -8.23 3.31 18.66
N LEU A 132 -6.94 3.32 18.96
CA LEU A 132 -5.86 3.60 18.02
C LEU A 132 -5.04 2.34 17.78
N GLU A 133 -4.58 2.16 16.56
CA GLU A 133 -3.50 1.25 16.23
C GLU A 133 -2.20 2.06 16.13
N LEU A 134 -1.22 1.70 16.94
CA LEU A 134 0.10 2.29 16.94
C LEU A 134 1.10 1.26 16.38
N ARG A 135 1.79 1.66 15.32
CA ARG A 135 2.73 0.84 14.57
C ARG A 135 4.11 1.49 14.62
N LEU A 136 5.09 0.76 15.14
CA LEU A 136 6.49 1.14 15.09
C LEU A 136 7.15 0.42 13.92
N ILE A 137 7.91 1.18 13.14
CA ILE A 137 8.76 0.67 12.07
C ILE A 137 10.20 0.75 12.56
N GLY A 138 10.92 -0.38 12.49
CA GLY A 138 12.27 -0.51 13.06
C GLY A 138 13.39 -0.03 12.14
N TRP A 139 13.16 0.02 10.83
CA TRP A 139 14.13 0.42 9.81
C TRP A 139 13.42 0.99 8.59
N ASP A 140 14.17 1.68 7.74
CA ASP A 140 13.62 2.19 6.48
C ASP A 140 13.22 1.02 5.56
N VAL A 141 11.92 0.81 5.43
CA VAL A 141 11.32 -0.23 4.60
C VAL A 141 11.48 0.08 3.11
N LEU A 142 11.66 1.36 2.77
CA LEU A 142 11.77 1.86 1.40
C LEU A 142 13.22 1.98 0.93
N ALA A 143 14.20 1.92 1.84
CA ALA A 143 15.63 1.91 1.50
C ALA A 143 16.05 0.70 0.63
N ASP A 144 15.44 -0.46 0.84
CA ASP A 144 15.68 -1.68 0.05
C ASP A 144 14.35 -2.36 -0.28
N VAL A 145 13.71 -1.92 -1.37
CA VAL A 145 12.43 -2.47 -1.84
C VAL A 145 12.66 -3.84 -2.48
N ARG A 146 12.64 -4.88 -1.65
CA ARG A 146 12.73 -6.27 -2.10
C ARG A 146 11.41 -6.73 -2.70
N ARG A 147 11.50 -7.44 -3.83
CA ARG A 147 10.33 -8.16 -4.37
C ARG A 147 9.88 -9.20 -3.33
N PRO A 148 8.62 -9.17 -2.87
CA PRO A 148 8.13 -10.19 -1.97
C PRO A 148 8.16 -11.55 -2.67
N ARG A 149 8.55 -12.60 -1.95
CA ARG A 149 8.51 -13.98 -2.47
C ARG A 149 7.08 -14.41 -2.84
N ARG A 150 6.10 -13.90 -2.11
CA ARG A 150 4.67 -14.05 -2.38
C ARG A 150 4.00 -12.69 -2.17
N LYS A 151 3.37 -12.15 -3.22
CA LYS A 151 2.47 -11.00 -3.06
C LYS A 151 1.26 -11.47 -2.24
N PRO A 152 0.67 -10.62 -1.38
CA PRO A 152 -0.61 -10.94 -0.77
C PRO A 152 -1.59 -11.32 -1.88
N ASP A 153 -2.49 -12.26 -1.59
CA ASP A 153 -3.59 -12.52 -2.50
C ASP A 153 -4.39 -11.20 -2.62
N GLY A 154 -4.29 -10.53 -3.78
CA GLY A 154 -5.10 -9.35 -4.07
C GLY A 154 -6.55 -9.79 -4.00
N GLY A 155 -7.37 -9.12 -3.19
CA GLY A 155 -8.63 -9.63 -2.63
C GLY A 155 -9.74 -9.91 -3.65
N GLY A 156 -9.47 -10.75 -4.64
CA GLY A 156 -10.32 -11.12 -5.75
C GLY A 156 -10.07 -10.32 -7.04
N LEU A 157 -11.03 -10.49 -7.96
CA LEU A 157 -11.10 -9.78 -9.23
C LEU A 157 -11.09 -8.26 -9.00
N LEU A 158 -10.30 -7.54 -9.81
CA LEU A 158 -10.09 -6.09 -9.76
C LEU A 158 -9.40 -5.56 -8.48
N SER A 159 -8.76 -6.42 -7.68
CA SER A 159 -7.97 -6.01 -6.52
C SER A 159 -6.50 -6.41 -6.67
N LEU A 160 -5.57 -5.47 -6.52
CA LEU A 160 -4.15 -5.68 -6.79
C LEU A 160 -3.25 -5.01 -5.73
N PRO A 161 -2.34 -5.76 -5.08
CA PRO A 161 -1.26 -5.17 -4.29
C PRO A 161 -0.18 -4.61 -5.22
N LEU A 162 -0.04 -3.29 -5.24
CA LEU A 162 0.82 -2.58 -6.19
C LEU A 162 2.14 -2.10 -5.60
N ALA A 163 2.12 -1.62 -4.36
CA ALA A 163 3.28 -1.02 -3.71
C ALA A 163 3.34 -1.35 -2.23
N LEU A 164 4.53 -1.20 -1.64
CA LEU A 164 4.75 -1.24 -0.20
C LEU A 164 4.78 0.21 0.30
N ARG A 165 4.11 0.48 1.41
CA ARG A 165 4.09 1.79 2.07
C ARG A 165 5.20 1.88 3.11
N ASP A 166 5.49 3.11 3.52
CA ASP A 166 6.37 3.45 4.64
C ASP A 166 5.98 2.74 5.95
N ASP A 167 4.67 2.58 6.19
CA ASP A 167 4.13 1.83 7.33
C ASP A 167 4.28 0.29 7.19
N GLY A 168 4.94 -0.19 6.15
CA GLY A 168 5.17 -1.60 5.86
C GLY A 168 3.93 -2.36 5.41
N ARG A 169 2.79 -1.69 5.17
CA ARG A 169 1.61 -2.33 4.57
C ARG A 169 1.65 -2.26 3.05
N TRP A 170 0.93 -3.19 2.43
CA TRP A 170 0.66 -3.13 1.00
C TRP A 170 -0.35 -2.02 0.70
N HIS A 171 0.00 -1.17 -0.26
CA HIS A 171 -0.97 -0.37 -1.00
C HIS A 171 -1.67 -1.29 -1.99
N VAL A 172 -2.95 -1.54 -1.72
CA VAL A 172 -3.83 -2.38 -2.55
C VAL A 172 -4.79 -1.47 -3.29
N ARG A 173 -4.82 -1.62 -4.62
CA ARG A 173 -5.77 -0.96 -5.49
C ARG A 173 -6.96 -1.87 -5.75
N ASP A 174 -8.14 -1.44 -5.31
CA ASP A 174 -9.40 -2.18 -5.46
C ASP A 174 -10.42 -1.34 -6.24
N PHE A 175 -10.69 -1.73 -7.49
CA PHE A 175 -11.64 -1.02 -8.35
C PHE A 175 -13.10 -1.35 -8.06
N ARG A 176 -13.40 -2.32 -7.18
CA ARG A 176 -14.77 -2.60 -6.76
C ARG A 176 -15.25 -1.65 -5.68
N THR A 177 -14.34 -1.24 -4.79
CA THR A 177 -14.65 -0.28 -3.73
C THR A 177 -14.46 1.16 -4.18
N VAL A 178 -13.43 1.43 -4.99
CA VAL A 178 -13.16 2.76 -5.54
C VAL A 178 -12.95 2.62 -7.05
N PRO A 179 -13.95 2.91 -7.90
CA PRO A 179 -13.93 2.54 -9.33
C PRO A 179 -12.98 3.37 -10.20
N HIS A 180 -12.67 4.60 -9.80
CA HIS A 180 -11.81 5.51 -10.56
C HIS A 180 -10.65 6.00 -9.70
N GLU A 181 -9.50 6.26 -10.34
CA GLU A 181 -8.29 6.73 -9.68
C GLU A 181 -7.62 7.80 -10.53
N LEU A 182 -7.19 8.88 -9.87
CA LEU A 182 -6.35 9.91 -10.46
C LEU A 182 -4.95 9.79 -9.86
N ILE A 183 -3.94 9.57 -10.72
CA ILE A 183 -2.55 9.42 -10.30
C ILE A 183 -1.77 10.66 -10.75
N LEU A 184 -1.28 11.42 -9.77
CA LEU A 184 -0.51 12.64 -9.98
C LEU A 184 0.93 12.40 -9.53
N GLY A 185 1.88 12.99 -10.26
CA GLY A 185 3.29 12.92 -9.89
C GLY A 185 4.20 13.48 -10.97
N ALA A 186 5.26 14.17 -10.53
CA ALA A 186 6.29 14.73 -11.38
C ALA A 186 7.01 13.65 -12.20
N THR A 187 7.82 14.07 -13.18
CA THR A 187 8.71 13.16 -13.90
C THR A 187 9.62 12.41 -12.91
N GLN A 188 9.90 11.14 -13.16
CA GLN A 188 10.68 10.25 -12.27
C GLN A 188 10.06 9.94 -10.89
N SER A 189 8.84 10.38 -10.59
CA SER A 189 8.13 10.01 -9.34
C SER A 189 7.68 8.54 -9.26
N GLY A 190 7.81 7.78 -10.35
CA GLY A 190 7.36 6.38 -10.43
C GLY A 190 5.95 6.17 -10.98
N LYS A 191 5.22 7.23 -11.41
CA LYS A 191 3.89 7.12 -12.04
C LYS A 191 3.80 6.07 -13.15
N SER A 192 4.74 6.09 -14.11
CA SER A 192 4.72 5.10 -15.20
C SER A 192 5.02 3.69 -14.69
N VAL A 193 5.85 3.53 -13.66
CA VAL A 193 6.13 2.22 -13.04
C VAL A 193 4.89 1.68 -12.33
N TYR A 194 4.15 2.53 -11.62
CA TYR A 194 2.86 2.19 -11.03
C TYR A 194 1.87 1.72 -12.10
N LEU A 195 1.70 2.49 -13.18
CA LEU A 195 0.80 2.15 -14.29
C LEU A 195 1.15 0.80 -14.91
N ARG A 196 2.45 0.54 -15.16
CA ARG A 196 2.93 -0.75 -15.69
C ARG A 196 2.63 -1.91 -14.74
N ASN A 197 2.86 -1.72 -13.45
CA ASN A 197 2.56 -2.74 -12.44
C ASN A 197 1.06 -3.04 -12.34
N LEU A 198 0.24 -1.99 -12.41
CA LEU A 198 -1.22 -2.09 -12.44
C LEU A 198 -1.68 -2.88 -13.68
N LEU A 199 -1.18 -2.51 -14.86
CA LEU A 199 -1.52 -3.17 -16.11
C LEU A 199 -1.09 -4.65 -16.11
N CYS A 200 0.13 -4.95 -15.68
CA CYS A 200 0.62 -6.33 -15.51
C CYS A 200 -0.22 -7.14 -14.52
N GLY A 201 -0.73 -6.51 -13.45
CA GLY A 201 -1.61 -7.16 -12.49
C GLY A 201 -2.98 -7.47 -13.08
N LEU A 202 -3.61 -6.49 -13.71
CA LEU A 202 -4.93 -6.63 -14.33
C LEU A 202 -4.89 -7.57 -15.54
N ALA A 203 -3.80 -7.59 -16.29
CA ALA A 203 -3.61 -8.45 -17.44
C ALA A 203 -3.82 -9.94 -17.14
N ARG A 204 -3.54 -10.36 -15.90
CA ARG A 204 -3.68 -11.75 -15.44
C ARG A 204 -5.11 -12.10 -15.03
N GLN A 205 -6.00 -11.11 -15.04
CA GLN A 205 -7.40 -11.26 -14.68
C GLN A 205 -8.27 -11.27 -15.95
N PRO A 206 -9.49 -11.83 -15.88
CA PRO A 206 -10.43 -11.85 -17.00
C PRO A 206 -11.09 -10.47 -17.19
N VAL A 207 -10.29 -9.48 -17.58
CA VAL A 207 -10.71 -8.08 -17.78
C VAL A 207 -10.28 -7.56 -19.15
N VAL A 208 -11.13 -6.70 -19.71
CA VAL A 208 -10.84 -5.90 -20.91
C VAL A 208 -9.94 -4.74 -20.49
N LEU A 209 -8.86 -4.53 -21.23
CA LEU A 209 -7.90 -3.46 -20.96
C LEU A 209 -7.83 -2.55 -22.17
N VAL A 210 -8.09 -1.27 -21.95
CA VAL A 210 -8.05 -0.24 -22.99
C VAL A 210 -7.01 0.79 -22.58
N GLY A 211 -6.14 1.15 -23.52
CA GLY A 211 -5.07 2.12 -23.30
C GLY A 211 -5.30 3.41 -24.07
N ILE A 212 -5.04 4.55 -23.43
CA ILE A 212 -4.93 5.86 -24.07
C ILE A 212 -3.57 6.42 -23.71
N ASP A 213 -2.75 6.68 -24.72
CA ASP A 213 -1.39 7.20 -24.58
C ASP A 213 -1.09 8.19 -25.71
N CYS A 214 -1.57 9.41 -25.55
CA CYS A 214 -1.35 10.52 -26.49
C CYS A 214 0.10 11.00 -26.56
N LYS A 215 1.06 10.26 -25.97
CA LYS A 215 2.49 10.43 -26.16
C LYS A 215 3.01 9.45 -27.21
N TRP A 216 2.26 9.30 -28.32
CA TRP A 216 2.60 8.40 -29.42
C TRP A 216 2.77 6.93 -28.98
N GLY A 217 2.04 6.51 -27.95
CA GLY A 217 2.11 5.14 -27.45
C GLY A 217 3.40 4.75 -26.70
N VAL A 218 4.30 5.69 -26.38
CA VAL A 218 5.61 5.37 -25.78
C VAL A 218 5.50 4.58 -24.46
N GLU A 219 4.48 4.83 -23.64
CA GLU A 219 4.31 4.17 -22.35
C GLU A 219 3.53 2.86 -22.47
N LEU A 220 2.50 2.81 -23.34
CA LEU A 220 1.56 1.69 -23.43
C LEU A 220 1.80 0.73 -24.61
N ALA A 221 2.51 1.13 -25.66
CA ALA A 221 2.79 0.28 -26.82
C ALA A 221 3.44 -1.08 -26.47
N PRO A 222 4.36 -1.18 -25.48
CA PRO A 222 4.90 -2.48 -25.07
C PRO A 222 3.84 -3.47 -24.57
N PHE A 223 2.66 -3.00 -24.19
CA PHE A 223 1.56 -3.81 -23.68
C PHE A 223 0.43 -4.01 -24.69
N ALA A 224 0.56 -3.46 -25.90
CA ALA A 224 -0.43 -3.55 -26.96
C ALA A 224 -0.96 -4.99 -27.22
N PRO A 225 -0.15 -6.07 -27.13
CA PRO A 225 -0.66 -7.44 -27.31
C PRO A 225 -1.70 -7.87 -26.27
N ARG A 226 -1.74 -7.24 -25.09
CA ARG A 226 -2.70 -7.54 -24.03
C ARG A 226 -3.87 -6.55 -23.99
N LEU A 227 -3.72 -5.39 -24.62
CA LEU A 227 -4.76 -4.38 -24.71
C LEU A 227 -5.79 -4.80 -25.78
N SER A 228 -7.06 -4.61 -25.45
CA SER A 228 -8.16 -4.77 -26.39
C SER A 228 -8.25 -3.60 -27.37
N ALA A 229 -7.81 -2.40 -26.95
CA ALA A 229 -7.67 -1.23 -27.80
C ALA A 229 -6.57 -0.32 -27.25
N LEU A 230 -5.86 0.38 -28.14
CA LEU A 230 -4.86 1.39 -27.81
C LEU A 230 -5.08 2.62 -28.70
N ALA A 231 -5.31 3.77 -28.08
CA ALA A 231 -5.31 5.06 -28.75
C ALA A 231 -4.00 5.81 -28.45
N ASP A 232 -3.25 6.12 -29.50
CA ASP A 232 -1.95 6.81 -29.46
C ASP A 232 -2.02 8.28 -29.92
N THR A 233 -3.19 8.72 -30.41
CA THR A 233 -3.48 10.08 -30.84
C THR A 233 -4.74 10.63 -30.16
N PRO A 234 -4.90 11.96 -30.04
CA PRO A 234 -6.11 12.57 -29.47
C PRO A 234 -7.40 12.16 -30.20
N ASP A 235 -7.41 12.14 -31.53
CA ASP A 235 -8.61 11.78 -32.31
C ASP A 235 -9.05 10.33 -32.04
N ARG A 236 -8.07 9.41 -31.97
CA ARG A 236 -8.33 8.01 -31.60
C ARG A 236 -8.79 7.88 -30.16
N ALA A 237 -8.29 8.73 -29.26
CA ALA A 237 -8.70 8.73 -27.86
C ALA A 237 -10.17 9.15 -27.73
N ASN A 238 -10.60 10.18 -28.45
CA ASN A 238 -12.01 10.61 -28.48
C ASN A 238 -12.91 9.50 -29.00
N ALA A 239 -12.60 8.91 -30.17
CA ALA A 239 -13.38 7.80 -30.73
C ALA A 239 -13.46 6.58 -29.79
N LEU A 240 -12.38 6.31 -29.04
CA LEU A 240 -12.36 5.25 -28.04
C LEU A 240 -13.19 5.57 -26.80
N LEU A 241 -13.21 6.82 -26.36
CA LEU A 241 -14.06 7.26 -25.25
C LEU A 241 -15.54 7.19 -25.63
N ASP A 242 -15.90 7.59 -26.85
CA ASP A 242 -17.28 7.47 -27.36
C ASP A 242 -17.74 6.00 -27.35
N ALA A 243 -16.90 5.08 -27.85
CA ALA A 243 -17.19 3.65 -27.83
C ALA A 243 -17.32 3.07 -26.39
N LEU A 244 -16.55 3.60 -25.43
CA LEU A 244 -16.67 3.22 -24.02
C LEU A 244 -17.95 3.74 -23.37
N LEU A 245 -18.41 4.93 -23.75
CA LEU A 245 -19.69 5.49 -23.33
C LEU A 245 -20.85 4.65 -23.86
N ASP A 246 -20.82 4.27 -25.15
CA ASP A 246 -21.83 3.40 -25.75
C ASP A 246 -21.93 2.04 -25.04
N GLU A 247 -20.78 1.42 -24.71
CA GLU A 247 -20.74 0.17 -23.94
C GLU A 247 -21.29 0.35 -22.52
N MET A 248 -20.99 1.48 -21.87
CA MET A 248 -21.53 1.80 -20.55
C MET A 248 -23.06 1.92 -20.60
N GLU A 249 -23.60 2.66 -21.57
CA GLU A 249 -25.04 2.81 -21.76
C GLU A 249 -25.73 1.47 -22.07
N ALA A 250 -25.14 0.65 -22.94
CA ALA A 250 -25.65 -0.67 -23.26
C ALA A 250 -25.74 -1.56 -22.00
N ARG A 251 -24.73 -1.49 -21.12
CA ARG A 251 -24.76 -2.20 -19.82
C ARG A 251 -25.83 -1.66 -18.88
N PHE A 252 -26.00 -0.34 -18.80
CA PHE A 252 -27.05 0.25 -17.98
C PHE A 252 -28.45 -0.16 -18.45
N ARG A 253 -28.69 -0.17 -19.78
CA ARG A 253 -29.95 -0.67 -20.35
C ARG A 253 -30.20 -2.13 -19.94
N LEU A 254 -29.18 -2.99 -20.04
CA LEU A 254 -29.29 -4.40 -19.66
C LEU A 254 -29.56 -4.59 -18.16
N ILE A 255 -28.90 -3.81 -17.30
CA ILE A 255 -29.16 -3.81 -15.84
C ILE A 255 -30.60 -3.39 -15.56
N GLY A 256 -31.05 -2.28 -16.17
CA GLY A 256 -32.42 -1.77 -16.02
C GLY A 256 -33.47 -2.80 -16.42
N MET A 257 -33.29 -3.47 -17.56
CA MET A 257 -34.18 -4.53 -18.03
C MET A 257 -34.20 -5.74 -17.08
N THR A 258 -33.05 -6.12 -16.54
CA THR A 258 -32.95 -7.25 -15.59
C THR A 258 -33.59 -6.91 -14.24
N SER A 259 -33.46 -5.67 -13.77
CA SER A 259 -34.12 -5.22 -12.54
C SER A 259 -35.65 -5.16 -12.68
N VAL A 260 -36.17 -4.83 -13.87
CA VAL A 260 -37.62 -4.84 -14.12
C VAL A 260 -38.16 -6.28 -14.17
N LEU A 261 -37.43 -7.22 -14.79
CA LEU A 261 -37.82 -8.64 -14.81
C LEU A 261 -37.70 -9.33 -13.43
N GLY A 262 -36.90 -8.76 -12.50
CA GLY A 262 -36.80 -9.23 -11.11
C GLY A 262 -37.74 -8.53 -10.13
N ALA A 263 -38.40 -7.43 -10.53
CA ALA A 263 -39.29 -6.64 -9.67
C ALA A 263 -40.66 -7.29 -9.44
N ASP A 264 -40.97 -8.40 -10.12
CA ASP A 264 -42.11 -9.26 -9.78
C ASP A 264 -41.85 -10.13 -8.52
N ALA A 265 -40.63 -10.09 -7.97
CA ALA A 265 -40.34 -10.58 -6.63
C ALA A 265 -40.28 -9.40 -5.65
N VAL A 266 -41.34 -9.28 -4.84
CA VAL A 266 -41.55 -8.31 -3.75
C VAL A 266 -40.24 -7.89 -3.08
N LEU A 267 -39.89 -6.61 -3.22
CA LEU A 267 -38.87 -5.94 -2.42
C LEU A 267 -39.40 -5.73 -1.00
N THR A 268 -39.28 -6.74 -0.13
CA THR A 268 -39.31 -6.50 1.32
C THR A 268 -38.00 -5.83 1.70
N SER A 269 -38.12 -4.62 2.24
CA SER A 269 -37.03 -3.83 2.81
C SER A 269 -36.48 -4.48 4.07
N ASP A 270 -35.62 -5.49 3.93
CA ASP A 270 -34.72 -5.89 5.01
C ASP A 270 -33.29 -5.87 4.49
N GLY A 271 -32.46 -5.09 5.18
CA GLY A 271 -31.07 -4.84 4.83
C GLY A 271 -30.24 -6.11 4.88
N GLY A 272 -29.95 -6.66 3.71
CA GLY A 272 -29.01 -7.76 3.58
C GLY A 272 -28.95 -8.28 2.15
N ASP A 273 -27.79 -8.08 1.51
CA ASP A 273 -27.37 -8.76 0.29
C ASP A 273 -27.97 -8.25 -1.04
N CYS A 274 -27.65 -6.99 -1.39
CA CYS A 274 -27.64 -6.57 -2.80
C CYS A 274 -26.53 -7.33 -3.53
N ARG A 275 -26.83 -8.54 -4.00
CA ARG A 275 -25.93 -9.31 -4.88
C ARG A 275 -25.66 -8.47 -6.12
N THR A 276 -24.43 -7.97 -6.23
CA THR A 276 -23.96 -7.29 -7.45
C THR A 276 -24.16 -8.23 -8.64
N ALA A 277 -25.15 -7.93 -9.48
CA ALA A 277 -25.32 -8.61 -10.75
C ALA A 277 -24.13 -8.24 -11.65
N ILE A 278 -23.11 -9.11 -11.68
CA ILE A 278 -22.02 -8.98 -12.64
C ILE A 278 -22.62 -9.38 -13.99
N VAL A 279 -23.07 -8.38 -14.74
CA VAL A 279 -23.47 -8.56 -16.14
C VAL A 279 -22.22 -8.95 -16.94
N ARG A 280 -22.08 -10.24 -17.25
CA ARG A 280 -21.05 -10.73 -18.19
C ARG A 280 -21.43 -10.28 -19.60
N CYS A 281 -20.61 -9.41 -20.19
CA CYS A 281 -20.70 -9.07 -21.61
C CYS A 281 -20.50 -10.34 -22.45
N ARG A 282 -21.45 -10.64 -23.35
CA ARG A 282 -21.44 -11.85 -24.19
C ARG A 282 -20.66 -11.68 -25.50
N SER A 283 -20.33 -10.47 -25.94
CA SER A 283 -19.64 -10.22 -27.21
C SER A 283 -18.16 -9.84 -27.02
N TRP A 284 -17.34 -10.86 -26.75
CA TRP A 284 -15.88 -10.75 -26.77
C TRP A 284 -15.31 -10.37 -28.15
N SER A 285 -16.10 -10.52 -29.22
CA SER A 285 -15.70 -10.39 -30.63
C SER A 285 -15.76 -8.98 -31.23
N SER A 286 -16.33 -7.98 -30.54
CA SER A 286 -16.37 -6.59 -31.03
C SER A 286 -15.07 -5.86 -30.73
N TRP A 287 -14.47 -6.13 -29.57
CA TRP A 287 -13.24 -5.47 -29.10
C TRP A 287 -11.97 -5.98 -29.78
N THR A 288 -11.94 -7.21 -30.30
CA THR A 288 -10.79 -7.74 -31.06
C THR A 288 -10.59 -7.07 -32.42
N ARG A 289 -11.52 -6.21 -32.86
CA ARG A 289 -11.50 -5.50 -34.14
C ARG A 289 -11.00 -4.05 -34.06
N TRP A 290 -10.48 -3.59 -32.93
CA TRP A 290 -9.81 -2.29 -32.89
C TRP A 290 -8.46 -2.39 -33.63
N PRO A 291 -8.19 -1.56 -34.65
CA PRO A 291 -6.95 -1.65 -35.42
C PRO A 291 -5.74 -1.36 -34.54
N ASN A 292 -4.93 -2.38 -34.25
CA ASN A 292 -3.68 -2.26 -33.50
C ASN A 292 -2.53 -2.00 -34.50
N SER A 293 -1.98 -0.79 -34.53
CA SER A 293 -1.02 -0.37 -35.56
C SER A 293 0.43 -0.80 -35.28
N SER A 294 0.67 -2.08 -35.01
CA SER A 294 2.02 -2.64 -34.90
C SER A 294 2.50 -3.44 -36.13
N SER A 295 1.82 -3.31 -37.28
CA SER A 295 2.28 -3.93 -38.53
C SER A 295 3.24 -2.99 -39.29
N ARG A 296 4.53 -3.34 -39.22
CA ARG A 296 5.69 -2.95 -40.06
C ARG A 296 5.37 -2.19 -41.36
N ARG A 297 5.95 -0.99 -41.52
CA ARG A 297 6.36 -0.46 -42.83
C ARG A 297 7.79 -0.93 -43.14
N THR A 298 7.92 -2.09 -43.77
CA THR A 298 9.07 -2.35 -44.66
C THR A 298 8.60 -1.98 -46.06
N GLY A 299 8.68 -0.69 -46.38
CA GLY A 299 8.47 -0.17 -47.72
C GLY A 299 9.81 0.13 -48.35
N THR A 300 10.29 -0.79 -49.17
CA THR A 300 11.37 -0.58 -50.14
C THR A 300 10.97 0.53 -51.10
N THR A 301 11.65 1.68 -51.03
CA THR A 301 11.69 2.65 -52.13
C THR A 301 13.15 2.86 -52.53
N ARG A 302 13.52 2.22 -53.65
CA ARG A 302 14.64 2.66 -54.49
C ARG A 302 14.18 3.90 -55.25
N SER A 303 14.88 5.01 -55.09
CA SER A 303 15.04 6.04 -56.13
C SER A 303 16.34 6.80 -55.88
N ALA A 304 17.04 7.07 -56.98
CA ALA A 304 18.44 7.44 -57.06
C ALA A 304 18.70 8.98 -57.06
N GLY A 305 19.96 9.35 -56.83
CA GLY A 305 20.56 10.69 -57.03
C GLY A 305 20.65 11.51 -55.74
N MET A 306 21.75 12.10 -55.30
CA MET A 306 23.11 12.35 -55.81
C MET A 306 24.03 12.60 -54.58
N PRO A 307 25.38 12.59 -54.71
CA PRO A 307 26.31 12.57 -53.59
C PRO A 307 26.61 13.97 -53.06
N TRP A 308 26.69 14.13 -51.74
CA TRP A 308 27.31 15.29 -51.10
C TRP A 308 28.65 14.86 -50.47
N SER A 309 29.72 15.41 -51.01
CA SER A 309 31.10 15.28 -50.53
C SER A 309 31.33 16.11 -49.25
N PRO A 310 32.23 15.68 -48.35
CA PRO A 310 32.60 16.46 -47.17
C PRO A 310 33.75 17.41 -47.50
N SER A 311 33.68 18.66 -47.05
CA SER A 311 34.84 19.56 -46.97
C SER A 311 35.02 20.02 -45.53
N SER A 312 36.17 19.65 -44.99
CA SER A 312 36.77 20.13 -43.74
C SER A 312 37.27 21.57 -43.86
N SER A 313 37.29 22.23 -42.70
CA SER A 313 38.21 23.29 -42.24
C SER A 313 38.28 24.63 -42.98
N ALA A 314 37.78 25.67 -42.29
CA ALA A 314 38.57 26.81 -41.80
C ALA A 314 37.92 27.33 -40.51
#